data_AF-A0A2V9IYV8-F1
#
_entry.id   AF-A0A2V9IYV8-F1
#
_cell.length_a   1.000
_cell.length_b   1.000
_cell.length_c   1.000
_cell.angle_alpha   90.00
_cell.angle_beta   90.00
_cell.angle_gamma   90.00
#
_symmetry.space_group_name_H-M   'P 1'
#
loop_
_entity.id
_entity.type
_entity.pdbx_description
1 polymer ?
#
loop_
_entity_poly.entity_id
_entity_poly.type
_entity_poly.pdbx_seq_one_letter_code
_entity_poly.pdbx_strand_id
1 'polypeptide(L)'
;MGKIRYGVVVWLTDSSSYPNQNLTSLQAVVQAGTSLLVVKSRFLDPALEQILGLKFKAPYSATDPLHTTQPHFITRGLAGQKMDPFDSSWNFSPRLWVEPRGARILITQDSHPILTVNRPAAESSAIWLGVSNLSDLRDAPYWRGLLFRSLLWSLGYIVVPNIDYSHRMEIEIDDWGTSDKGYLSYWRYLEPSEETLREHLIVPLQKRHAVVAANVITGYVDRKTKRILSPWNQKFTDLYGLHQDYGSTQRGLQDAVAAGVLEIQSHGWTHMQPDLDSPPGPWWTADLAGEASADGWYTEFGDPLRGKESPAIVQLFRLKRSLDYLREDFGQRPLELRPGGGTWSKSQFNNMGIVAAQAGFGLCHAEPDFYYYLDRDLVLDMTGISPHFTTSFDRLDALRAQMSRPHPDGPVMMVFHDRDIALQQDFIDRLFDALPPDYKTISANQLIGYEHAQVDSESADGWDVLFNYNEPYCQYFRNHGSSWTIWLSDSLRDKLQSAQDLVVSIDGKQLPRVSATDFVRESLDIDLPPGLGGHKWNLSP
;
A
#
# COMPACT_ATOMS: atom_id res chain seq x y z
N MET A 1 -2.69 35.45 4.98
CA MET A 1 -2.47 34.67 6.22
C MET A 1 -3.18 33.35 6.04
N GLY A 2 -2.45 32.23 6.05
CA GLY A 2 -3.06 30.90 5.94
C GLY A 2 -3.90 30.62 7.18
N LYS A 3 -5.16 30.21 7.00
CA LYS A 3 -5.98 29.66 8.09
C LYS A 3 -5.29 28.39 8.62
N ILE A 4 -5.21 28.25 9.94
CA ILE A 4 -4.69 27.05 10.59
C ILE A 4 -5.53 25.86 10.12
N ARG A 5 -4.88 24.84 9.55
CA ARG A 5 -5.54 23.60 9.15
C ARG A 5 -5.76 22.75 10.41
N TYR A 6 -7.00 22.31 10.62
CA TYR A 6 -7.32 21.23 11.56
C TYR A 6 -6.48 20.00 11.17
N GLY A 7 -5.76 19.41 12.10
CA GLY A 7 -4.85 18.30 11.80
C GLY A 7 -4.16 17.74 13.03
N VAL A 8 -3.47 16.62 12.85
CA VAL A 8 -2.67 15.96 13.88
C VAL A 8 -1.22 15.87 13.40
N VAL A 9 -0.29 16.31 14.24
CA VAL A 9 1.13 15.99 14.07
C VAL A 9 1.42 14.66 14.75
N VAL A 10 1.92 13.68 14.00
CA VAL A 10 2.41 12.41 14.57
C VAL A 10 3.92 12.53 14.77
N TRP A 11 4.37 12.43 16.02
CA TRP A 11 5.75 12.58 16.43
C TRP A 11 6.32 11.23 16.86
N LEU A 12 7.16 10.64 16.00
CA LEU A 12 7.82 9.35 16.23
C LEU A 12 9.30 9.49 16.63
N THR A 13 9.79 10.73 16.79
CA THR A 13 11.23 10.98 16.86
C THR A 13 11.80 10.83 18.27
N ASP A 14 13.07 10.44 18.35
CA ASP A 14 13.80 10.29 19.60
C ASP A 14 14.63 11.55 19.91
N SER A 15 15.17 11.65 21.13
CA SER A 15 15.87 12.86 21.58
C SER A 15 17.07 13.27 20.71
N SER A 16 17.66 12.36 19.92
CA SER A 16 18.84 12.65 19.12
C SER A 16 18.52 13.49 17.87
N SER A 17 17.28 13.44 17.38
CA SER A 17 16.86 14.21 16.21
C SER A 17 16.45 15.65 16.55
N TYR A 18 16.31 15.98 17.83
CA TYR A 18 15.72 17.23 18.33
C TYR A 18 16.49 18.50 17.98
N PRO A 19 17.85 18.51 17.97
CA PRO A 19 18.61 19.73 17.68
C PRO A 19 18.30 20.37 16.31
N ASN A 20 17.76 19.58 15.38
CA ASN A 20 17.41 20.04 14.03
C ASN A 20 15.90 20.34 13.86
N GLN A 21 15.11 20.26 14.94
CA GLN A 21 13.65 20.43 14.90
C GLN A 21 13.23 21.76 15.54
N ASN A 22 12.25 22.44 14.93
CA ASN A 22 11.71 23.69 15.48
C ASN A 22 10.54 23.40 16.44
N LEU A 23 10.87 23.02 17.68
CA LEU A 23 9.91 22.64 18.72
C LEU A 23 9.07 23.83 19.24
N THR A 24 9.60 25.06 19.14
CA THR A 24 8.84 26.28 19.46
C THR A 24 7.66 26.47 18.50
N SER A 25 7.87 26.25 17.20
CA SER A 25 6.79 26.27 16.22
C SER A 25 5.75 25.19 16.50
N LEU A 26 6.18 24.01 16.96
CA LEU A 26 5.25 22.94 17.34
C LEU A 26 4.32 23.36 18.48
N GLN A 27 4.85 24.03 19.51
CA GLN A 27 4.03 24.56 20.60
C GLN A 27 3.02 25.59 20.11
N ALA A 28 3.45 26.51 19.23
CA ALA A 28 2.59 27.54 18.68
C ALA A 28 1.44 26.94 17.85
N VAL A 29 1.70 25.93 17.00
CA VAL A 29 0.63 25.29 16.21
C VAL A 29 -0.33 24.48 17.07
N VAL A 30 0.16 23.86 18.16
CA VAL A 30 -0.70 23.13 19.10
C VAL A 30 -1.63 24.06 19.86
N GLN A 31 -1.12 25.21 20.30
CA GLN A 31 -1.94 26.27 20.90
C GLN A 31 -2.94 26.88 19.91
N ALA A 32 -2.59 26.86 18.62
CA ALA A 32 -3.44 27.34 17.54
C ALA A 32 -4.51 26.32 17.10
N GLY A 33 -4.57 25.11 17.69
CA GLY A 33 -5.63 24.12 17.41
C GLY A 33 -5.17 22.86 16.66
N THR A 34 -3.88 22.71 16.36
CA THR A 34 -3.34 21.43 15.82
C THR A 34 -3.17 20.43 16.96
N SER A 35 -3.62 19.19 16.79
CA SER A 35 -3.39 18.14 17.79
C SER A 35 -1.99 17.50 17.63
N LEU A 36 -1.49 16.89 18.69
CA LEU A 36 -0.17 16.23 18.72
C LEU A 36 -0.32 14.79 19.26
N LEU A 37 0.21 13.82 18.53
CA LEU A 37 0.34 12.43 18.97
C LEU A 37 1.82 12.05 19.01
N VAL A 38 2.35 11.87 20.22
CA VAL A 38 3.75 11.45 20.44
C VAL A 38 3.78 9.95 20.71
N VAL A 39 4.62 9.22 19.98
CA VAL A 39 4.75 7.77 20.09
C VAL A 39 6.19 7.41 20.43
N LYS A 40 6.38 6.54 21.43
CA LYS A 40 7.69 5.94 21.82
C LYS A 40 8.85 6.96 21.83
N SER A 41 8.59 8.16 22.35
CA SER A 41 9.60 9.23 22.39
C SER A 41 10.07 9.50 23.82
N ARG A 42 11.38 9.73 23.98
CA ARG A 42 12.02 10.14 25.24
C ARG A 42 11.82 11.60 25.61
N PHE A 43 11.16 12.38 24.75
CA PHE A 43 10.90 13.83 24.83
C PHE A 43 11.60 14.54 26.01
N LEU A 44 12.82 15.02 25.77
CA LEU A 44 13.60 15.77 26.75
C LEU A 44 13.41 17.28 26.62
N ASP A 45 12.68 17.72 25.60
CA ASP A 45 12.45 19.13 25.33
C ASP A 45 11.31 19.68 26.22
N PRO A 46 11.53 20.81 26.93
CA PRO A 46 10.53 21.40 27.80
C PRO A 46 9.20 21.74 27.11
N ALA A 47 9.21 22.09 25.82
CA ALA A 47 7.99 22.39 25.07
C ALA A 47 7.13 21.12 24.93
N LEU A 48 7.74 19.98 24.60
CA LEU A 48 7.02 18.70 24.54
C LEU A 48 6.54 18.24 25.92
N GLU A 49 7.35 18.40 26.98
CA GLU A 49 6.91 18.13 28.35
C GLU A 49 5.66 18.94 28.72
N GLN A 50 5.65 20.23 28.41
CA GLN A 50 4.54 21.13 28.70
C GLN A 50 3.28 20.78 27.88
N ILE A 51 3.42 20.53 26.57
CA ILE A 51 2.31 20.17 25.69
C ILE A 51 1.68 18.85 26.14
N LEU A 52 2.50 17.84 26.39
CA LEU A 52 2.03 16.52 26.80
C LEU A 52 1.53 16.49 28.25
N GLY A 53 1.96 17.44 29.09
CA GLY A 53 1.70 17.41 30.53
C GLY A 53 2.39 16.21 31.19
N LEU A 54 3.59 15.87 30.70
CA LEU A 54 4.39 14.73 31.14
C LEU A 54 5.84 15.15 31.35
N LYS A 55 6.58 14.39 32.17
CA LYS A 55 8.04 14.47 32.26
C LYS A 55 8.66 13.10 32.07
N PHE A 56 9.60 12.97 31.15
CA PHE A 56 10.40 11.76 31.04
C PHE A 56 11.31 11.60 32.26
N LYS A 57 11.42 10.37 32.77
CA LYS A 57 12.27 10.03 33.92
C LYS A 57 13.44 9.14 33.51
N ALA A 58 13.13 7.95 33.02
CA ALA A 58 14.13 6.95 32.66
C ALA A 58 13.53 5.87 31.75
N PRO A 59 14.34 5.08 31.04
CA PRO A 59 13.90 3.80 30.52
C PRO A 59 13.60 2.82 31.67
N TYR A 60 12.65 1.91 31.47
CA TYR A 60 12.34 0.83 32.42
C TYR A 60 11.88 -0.42 31.67
N SER A 61 11.85 -1.57 32.34
CA SER A 61 11.22 -2.80 31.83
C SER A 61 10.18 -3.26 32.84
N ALA A 62 9.02 -3.67 32.36
CA ALA A 62 7.94 -4.20 33.19
C ALA A 62 7.18 -5.28 32.42
N THR A 63 6.81 -6.35 33.14
CA THR A 63 6.03 -7.48 32.60
C THR A 63 4.58 -7.44 33.08
N ASP A 64 4.22 -6.49 33.94
CA ASP A 64 2.87 -6.35 34.49
C ASP A 64 1.85 -6.12 33.37
N PRO A 65 0.62 -6.64 33.48
CA PRO A 65 -0.41 -6.44 32.48
C PRO A 65 -0.81 -4.95 32.34
N LEU A 66 -1.38 -4.62 31.18
CA LEU A 66 -1.92 -3.28 30.94
C LEU A 66 -3.33 -3.16 31.52
N HIS A 67 -3.63 -2.01 32.14
CA HIS A 67 -4.92 -1.72 32.73
C HIS A 67 -5.47 -0.38 32.24
N THR A 68 -6.72 -0.38 31.78
CA THR A 68 -7.46 0.87 31.56
C THR A 68 -7.84 1.50 32.90
N THR A 69 -7.44 2.74 33.13
CA THR A 69 -7.68 3.42 34.40
C THR A 69 -9.07 4.07 34.46
N GLN A 70 -9.67 4.36 33.31
CA GLN A 70 -10.97 5.04 33.22
C GLN A 70 -11.60 4.94 31.82
N PRO A 71 -12.93 5.09 31.72
CA PRO A 71 -13.60 5.19 30.43
C PRO A 71 -13.13 6.41 29.63
N HIS A 72 -12.77 6.17 28.38
CA HIS A 72 -12.44 7.20 27.40
C HIS A 72 -12.76 6.69 26.00
N PHE A 73 -13.04 7.58 25.04
CA PHE A 73 -13.29 7.21 23.64
C PHE A 73 -12.18 6.29 23.07
N ILE A 74 -10.92 6.64 23.36
CA ILE A 74 -9.75 5.91 22.88
C ILE A 74 -9.70 4.47 23.41
N THR A 75 -10.16 4.25 24.65
CA THR A 75 -10.05 2.95 25.34
C THR A 75 -11.34 2.14 25.36
N ARG A 76 -12.49 2.74 24.99
CA ARG A 76 -13.80 2.09 24.98
C ARG A 76 -13.81 0.90 24.02
N GLY A 77 -14.40 -0.21 24.45
CA GLY A 77 -14.55 -1.42 23.64
C GLY A 77 -13.30 -2.32 23.60
N LEU A 78 -12.10 -1.80 23.88
CA LEU A 78 -10.86 -2.58 23.84
C LEU A 78 -10.85 -3.72 24.88
N ALA A 79 -11.36 -3.47 26.09
CA ALA A 79 -11.48 -4.50 27.14
C ALA A 79 -12.55 -5.58 26.84
N GLY A 80 -13.55 -5.27 26.01
CA GLY A 80 -14.65 -6.18 25.68
C GLY A 80 -14.39 -7.07 24.46
N GLN A 81 -13.42 -6.72 23.62
CA GLN A 81 -13.10 -7.43 22.39
C GLN A 81 -12.23 -8.69 22.58
N LYS A 82 -11.92 -9.08 23.83
CA LYS A 82 -10.86 -10.06 24.14
C LYS A 82 -9.57 -9.78 23.35
N MET A 83 -9.35 -8.52 22.99
CA MET A 83 -8.00 -8.00 22.75
C MET A 83 -7.39 -7.93 24.14
N ASP A 84 -7.11 -9.10 24.71
CA ASP A 84 -6.33 -9.21 25.91
C ASP A 84 -5.09 -8.37 25.61
N PRO A 85 -4.77 -7.33 26.40
CA PRO A 85 -3.48 -6.69 26.29
C PRO A 85 -2.50 -7.82 26.57
N PHE A 86 -2.00 -8.43 25.50
CA PHE A 86 -1.36 -9.75 25.54
C PHE A 86 -0.50 -9.82 26.77
N ASP A 87 -0.75 -10.87 27.54
CA ASP A 87 0.10 -11.41 28.58
C ASP A 87 1.53 -10.89 28.41
N SER A 88 1.81 -9.73 29.02
CA SER A 88 3.13 -9.14 28.98
C SER A 88 4.08 -9.94 29.86
N SER A 89 3.63 -11.11 30.37
CA SER A 89 4.49 -12.11 30.95
C SER A 89 5.69 -12.30 30.04
N TRP A 90 6.86 -12.13 30.63
CA TRP A 90 8.14 -12.27 29.95
C TRP A 90 8.44 -11.27 28.81
N ASN A 91 7.67 -10.19 28.64
CA ASN A 91 8.08 -9.09 27.76
C ASN A 91 8.99 -8.09 28.50
N PHE A 92 10.30 -8.26 28.34
CA PHE A 92 11.32 -7.38 28.94
C PHE A 92 11.72 -6.19 28.06
N SER A 93 10.97 -5.91 26.99
CA SER A 93 11.28 -4.81 26.07
C SER A 93 11.41 -3.48 26.81
N PRO A 94 12.42 -2.65 26.47
CA PRO A 94 12.62 -1.36 27.13
C PRO A 94 11.44 -0.41 26.81
N ARG A 95 10.89 0.17 27.86
CA ARG A 95 9.82 1.17 27.85
C ARG A 95 10.31 2.49 28.41
N LEU A 96 9.47 3.52 28.33
CA LEU A 96 9.80 4.87 28.76
C LEU A 96 8.95 5.26 29.96
N TRP A 97 9.59 5.48 31.11
CA TRP A 97 8.91 5.94 32.31
C TRP A 97 8.68 7.45 32.21
N VAL A 98 7.41 7.82 32.24
CA VAL A 98 6.95 9.20 32.30
C VAL A 98 6.20 9.49 33.60
N GLU A 99 6.39 10.69 34.12
CA GLU A 99 5.66 11.23 35.28
C GLU A 99 4.57 12.20 34.77
N PRO A 100 3.28 11.95 35.08
CA PRO A 100 2.21 12.89 34.76
C PRO A 100 2.33 14.20 35.53
N ARG A 101 2.16 15.32 34.81
CA ARG A 101 2.17 16.70 35.32
C ARG A 101 0.92 17.47 34.86
N GLY A 102 -0.22 16.79 34.88
CA GLY A 102 -1.50 17.33 34.39
C GLY A 102 -2.13 16.49 33.28
N ALA A 103 -1.37 15.59 32.65
CA ALA A 103 -1.93 14.61 31.73
C ALA A 103 -2.88 13.64 32.45
N ARG A 104 -4.01 13.36 31.80
CA ARG A 104 -4.95 12.32 32.19
C ARG A 104 -4.42 10.97 31.71
N ILE A 105 -4.20 10.04 32.62
CA ILE A 105 -3.73 8.68 32.31
C ILE A 105 -4.93 7.84 31.87
N LEU A 106 -4.85 7.17 30.72
CA LEU A 106 -5.92 6.28 30.21
C LEU A 106 -5.56 4.79 30.37
N ILE A 107 -4.28 4.45 30.26
CA ILE A 107 -3.76 3.09 30.40
C ILE A 107 -2.50 3.14 31.25
N THR A 108 -2.37 2.23 32.20
CA THR A 108 -1.14 1.98 32.97
C THR A 108 -0.62 0.57 32.75
N GLN A 109 0.67 0.39 33.03
CA GLN A 109 1.31 -0.89 33.31
C GLN A 109 1.76 -0.83 34.77
N ASP A 110 1.11 -1.61 35.65
CA ASP A 110 1.15 -1.35 37.09
C ASP A 110 0.87 0.14 37.41
N SER A 111 1.87 0.86 37.91
CA SER A 111 1.82 2.27 38.29
C SER A 111 2.36 3.23 37.21
N HIS A 112 2.88 2.69 36.11
CA HIS A 112 3.52 3.47 35.05
C HIS A 112 2.53 3.80 33.91
N PRO A 113 2.37 5.07 33.50
CA PRO A 113 1.53 5.42 32.37
C PRO A 113 2.02 4.80 31.05
N ILE A 114 1.07 4.38 30.21
CA ILE A 114 1.30 3.82 28.87
C ILE A 114 0.54 4.57 27.79
N LEU A 115 -0.65 5.09 28.12
CA LEU A 115 -1.40 6.00 27.27
C LEU A 115 -1.88 7.16 28.12
N THR A 116 -1.56 8.38 27.70
CA THR A 116 -2.03 9.59 28.38
C THR A 116 -2.58 10.59 27.38
N VAL A 117 -3.50 11.42 27.84
CA VAL A 117 -4.05 12.53 27.07
C VAL A 117 -3.97 13.82 27.87
N ASN A 118 -3.68 14.91 27.18
CA ASN A 118 -3.74 16.26 27.70
C ASN A 118 -4.51 17.15 26.72
N ARG A 119 -5.06 18.27 27.20
CA ARG A 119 -5.74 19.28 26.38
C ARG A 119 -5.05 20.62 26.54
N PRO A 120 -4.00 20.88 25.74
CA PRO A 120 -3.22 22.12 25.85
C PRO A 120 -4.02 23.36 25.40
N ALA A 121 -5.06 23.20 24.58
CA ALA A 121 -6.06 24.21 24.24
C ALA A 121 -7.45 23.57 24.04
N ALA A 122 -8.50 24.39 23.84
CA ALA A 122 -9.89 23.92 23.73
C ALA A 122 -10.12 22.93 22.57
N GLU A 123 -9.50 23.20 21.41
CA GLU A 123 -9.66 22.44 20.17
C GLU A 123 -8.45 21.55 19.85
N SER A 124 -7.49 21.40 20.77
CA SER A 124 -6.32 20.55 20.55
C SER A 124 -6.17 19.49 21.63
N SER A 125 -5.62 18.36 21.20
CA SER A 125 -5.29 17.23 22.05
C SER A 125 -3.80 16.93 21.95
N ALA A 126 -3.21 16.54 23.06
CA ALA A 126 -1.84 16.05 23.13
C ALA A 126 -1.86 14.65 23.73
N ILE A 127 -1.46 13.65 22.94
CA ILE A 127 -1.53 12.24 23.30
C ILE A 127 -0.12 11.68 23.35
N TRP A 128 0.17 10.87 24.36
CA TRP A 128 1.40 10.10 24.42
C TRP A 128 1.08 8.60 24.43
N LEU A 129 1.68 7.86 23.49
CA LEU A 129 1.54 6.41 23.33
C LEU A 129 2.89 5.73 23.58
N GLY A 130 3.00 5.08 24.74
CA GLY A 130 4.19 4.38 25.24
C GLY A 130 4.36 2.96 24.70
N VAL A 131 4.18 2.78 23.38
CA VAL A 131 4.38 1.47 22.72
C VAL A 131 5.82 0.98 22.85
N SER A 132 6.01 -0.35 22.99
CA SER A 132 7.32 -0.97 23.11
C SER A 132 8.11 -0.94 21.81
N ASN A 133 7.50 -1.25 20.67
CA ASN A 133 8.13 -1.21 19.36
C ASN A 133 7.26 -0.45 18.36
N LEU A 134 7.87 0.36 17.49
CA LEU A 134 7.10 1.14 16.51
C LEU A 134 6.36 0.23 15.52
N SER A 135 6.92 -0.94 15.19
CA SER A 135 6.27 -1.96 14.37
C SER A 135 4.95 -2.46 14.98
N ASP A 136 4.80 -2.42 16.31
CA ASP A 136 3.55 -2.84 16.97
C ASP A 136 2.38 -1.94 16.57
N LEU A 137 2.63 -0.68 16.18
CA LEU A 137 1.58 0.21 15.66
C LEU A 137 0.98 -0.29 14.33
N ARG A 138 1.72 -1.11 13.59
CA ARG A 138 1.31 -1.76 12.34
C ARG A 138 0.81 -3.18 12.64
N ASP A 139 1.65 -3.98 13.29
CA ASP A 139 1.49 -5.44 13.37
C ASP A 139 0.54 -5.91 14.48
N ALA A 140 0.35 -5.12 15.55
CA ALA A 140 -0.45 -5.52 16.70
C ALA A 140 -1.84 -4.85 16.65
N PRO A 141 -2.94 -5.62 16.50
CA PRO A 141 -4.30 -5.06 16.42
C PRO A 141 -4.63 -4.12 17.58
N TYR A 142 -4.13 -4.42 18.79
CA TYR A 142 -4.30 -3.60 19.98
C TYR A 142 -3.66 -2.20 19.84
N TRP A 143 -2.37 -2.13 19.52
CA TRP A 143 -1.64 -0.86 19.42
C TRP A 143 -2.06 -0.05 18.21
N ARG A 144 -2.33 -0.73 17.09
CA ARG A 144 -2.91 -0.11 15.90
C ARG A 144 -4.29 0.48 16.20
N GLY A 145 -5.15 -0.25 16.91
CA GLY A 145 -6.46 0.24 17.33
C GLY A 145 -6.36 1.48 18.22
N LEU A 146 -5.40 1.52 19.14
CA LEU A 146 -5.11 2.70 19.96
C LEU A 146 -4.63 3.89 19.12
N LEU A 147 -3.74 3.66 18.16
CA LEU A 147 -3.28 4.69 17.22
C LEU A 147 -4.44 5.27 16.42
N PHE A 148 -5.25 4.43 15.77
CA PHE A 148 -6.41 4.85 15.00
C PHE A 148 -7.42 5.64 15.84
N ARG A 149 -7.78 5.13 17.03
CA ARG A 149 -8.71 5.83 17.93
C ARG A 149 -8.15 7.13 18.47
N SER A 150 -6.83 7.23 18.67
CA SER A 150 -6.16 8.47 19.06
C SER A 150 -6.27 9.52 17.96
N LEU A 151 -5.97 9.14 16.71
CA LEU A 151 -6.14 10.02 15.54
C LEU A 151 -7.59 10.46 15.40
N LEU A 152 -8.54 9.53 15.49
CA LEU A 152 -9.97 9.80 15.35
C LEU A 152 -10.47 10.76 16.42
N TRP A 153 -10.04 10.58 17.66
CA TRP A 153 -10.39 11.49 18.74
C TRP A 153 -9.82 12.90 18.53
N SER A 154 -8.58 12.99 18.06
CA SER A 154 -7.90 14.26 17.80
C SER A 154 -8.44 15.01 16.58
N LEU A 155 -8.86 14.29 15.54
CA LEU A 155 -9.37 14.87 14.27
C LEU A 155 -10.89 15.13 14.32
N GLY A 156 -11.61 14.42 15.19
CA GLY A 156 -13.08 14.46 15.26
C GLY A 156 -13.75 13.46 14.32
N TYR A 157 -13.16 13.20 13.15
CA TYR A 157 -13.56 12.13 12.24
C TYR A 157 -12.37 11.65 11.41
N ILE A 158 -12.49 10.47 10.81
CA ILE A 158 -11.56 9.94 9.80
C ILE A 158 -12.39 9.32 8.68
N VAL A 159 -11.98 9.55 7.44
CA VAL A 159 -12.57 8.90 6.26
C VAL A 159 -11.58 7.86 5.77
N VAL A 160 -12.02 6.62 5.58
CA VAL A 160 -11.23 5.50 5.04
C VAL A 160 -11.99 4.81 3.92
N PRO A 161 -11.32 4.11 3.00
CA PRO A 161 -11.99 3.21 2.05
C PRO A 161 -12.87 2.20 2.78
N ASN A 162 -14.10 1.99 2.31
CA ASN A 162 -14.98 0.94 2.82
C ASN A 162 -14.59 -0.42 2.20
N ILE A 163 -13.39 -0.89 2.54
CA ILE A 163 -12.82 -2.12 2.01
C ILE A 163 -12.36 -2.97 3.18
N ASP A 164 -12.83 -4.21 3.22
CA ASP A 164 -12.31 -5.23 4.13
C ASP A 164 -11.00 -5.80 3.56
N TYR A 165 -9.92 -5.04 3.71
CA TYR A 165 -8.60 -5.43 3.21
C TYR A 165 -8.10 -6.76 3.77
N SER A 166 -8.55 -7.14 4.97
CA SER A 166 -8.19 -8.42 5.59
C SER A 166 -8.69 -9.63 4.81
N HIS A 167 -9.69 -9.47 3.94
CA HIS A 167 -10.19 -10.52 3.04
C HIS A 167 -10.11 -10.08 1.57
N ARG A 168 -9.06 -9.31 1.23
CA ARG A 168 -8.73 -8.93 -0.14
C ARG A 168 -7.35 -9.40 -0.52
N MET A 169 -7.20 -9.71 -1.80
CA MET A 169 -5.90 -9.98 -2.40
C MET A 169 -5.76 -9.22 -3.72
N GLU A 170 -4.57 -8.71 -3.96
CA GLU A 170 -4.11 -8.33 -5.28
C GLU A 170 -3.26 -9.48 -5.82
N ILE A 171 -3.47 -9.84 -7.09
CA ILE A 171 -2.78 -10.95 -7.73
C ILE A 171 -1.99 -10.39 -8.92
N GLU A 172 -0.70 -10.63 -8.92
CA GLU A 172 0.24 -10.25 -9.98
C GLU A 172 0.73 -11.51 -10.72
N ILE A 173 0.83 -11.38 -12.04
CA ILE A 173 1.40 -12.38 -12.93
C ILE A 173 2.62 -11.77 -13.63
N ASP A 174 3.80 -12.23 -13.26
CA ASP A 174 5.08 -11.72 -13.74
C ASP A 174 5.54 -12.41 -15.05
N ASP A 175 6.56 -11.83 -15.67
CA ASP A 175 7.34 -12.33 -16.81
C ASP A 175 6.74 -12.31 -18.23
N TRP A 176 5.55 -11.73 -18.42
CA TRP A 176 4.98 -11.62 -19.78
C TRP A 176 5.92 -10.87 -20.74
N GLY A 177 6.27 -11.49 -21.86
CA GLY A 177 7.17 -10.87 -22.84
C GLY A 177 8.66 -10.95 -22.51
N THR A 178 9.08 -11.58 -21.41
CA THR A 178 10.50 -11.69 -21.04
C THR A 178 11.30 -12.47 -22.09
N SER A 179 12.55 -12.07 -22.29
CA SER A 179 13.49 -12.80 -23.14
C SER A 179 14.15 -14.00 -22.44
N ASP A 180 14.02 -14.06 -21.12
CA ASP A 180 14.69 -15.01 -20.24
C ASP A 180 14.36 -16.46 -20.60
N LYS A 181 13.10 -16.70 -20.98
CA LYS A 181 12.57 -17.99 -21.45
C LYS A 181 13.34 -18.57 -22.64
N GLY A 182 13.88 -17.71 -23.51
CA GLY A 182 14.65 -18.11 -24.68
C GLY A 182 16.11 -18.46 -24.38
N TYR A 183 16.60 -18.14 -23.19
CA TYR A 183 18.03 -18.18 -22.85
C TYR A 183 18.35 -19.00 -21.60
N LEU A 184 17.48 -19.01 -20.59
CA LEU A 184 17.69 -19.66 -19.31
C LEU A 184 17.18 -21.10 -19.31
N SER A 185 18.08 -22.05 -19.07
CA SER A 185 17.72 -23.47 -19.04
C SER A 185 16.75 -23.84 -17.92
N TYR A 186 16.82 -23.15 -16.78
CA TYR A 186 15.96 -23.37 -15.61
C TYR A 186 14.63 -22.61 -15.66
N TRP A 187 14.52 -21.60 -16.54
CA TRP A 187 13.32 -20.78 -16.75
C TRP A 187 12.69 -21.02 -18.13
N ARG A 188 12.86 -22.24 -18.64
CA ARG A 188 12.46 -22.62 -20.00
C ARG A 188 11.02 -23.15 -20.02
N TYR A 189 10.14 -22.45 -20.74
CA TYR A 189 8.77 -22.90 -21.05
C TYR A 189 8.24 -22.17 -22.29
N LEU A 190 7.10 -22.62 -22.81
CA LEU A 190 6.41 -21.95 -23.91
C LEU A 190 5.65 -20.74 -23.36
N GLU A 191 5.76 -19.60 -24.01
CA GLU A 191 4.85 -18.48 -23.75
C GLU A 191 3.39 -18.96 -23.93
N PRO A 192 2.46 -18.71 -22.98
CA PRO A 192 1.07 -19.12 -23.13
C PRO A 192 0.45 -18.57 -24.42
N SER A 193 -0.14 -19.44 -25.25
CA SER A 193 -0.77 -19.05 -26.51
C SER A 193 -2.08 -18.29 -26.29
N GLU A 194 -2.59 -17.64 -27.34
CA GLU A 194 -3.91 -16.99 -27.31
C GLU A 194 -5.02 -17.95 -26.85
N GLU A 195 -5.03 -19.17 -27.40
CA GLU A 195 -5.97 -20.24 -27.04
C GLU A 195 -5.82 -20.65 -25.57
N THR A 196 -4.57 -20.83 -25.12
CA THR A 196 -4.28 -21.16 -23.70
C THR A 196 -4.84 -20.08 -22.79
N LEU A 197 -4.60 -18.80 -23.10
CA LEU A 197 -5.09 -17.69 -22.29
C LEU A 197 -6.62 -17.61 -22.30
N ARG A 198 -7.28 -17.79 -23.44
CA ARG A 198 -8.75 -17.79 -23.52
C ARG A 198 -9.36 -18.88 -22.64
N GLU A 199 -8.85 -20.10 -22.72
CA GLU A 199 -9.44 -21.25 -22.03
C GLU A 199 -9.05 -21.33 -20.55
N HIS A 200 -7.81 -20.98 -20.22
CA HIS A 200 -7.20 -21.30 -18.93
C HIS A 200 -6.86 -20.10 -18.05
N LEU A 201 -6.93 -18.88 -18.59
CA LEU A 201 -6.83 -17.65 -17.81
C LEU A 201 -8.17 -16.91 -17.79
N ILE A 202 -8.71 -16.55 -18.96
CA ILE A 202 -9.89 -15.68 -19.08
C ILE A 202 -11.13 -16.35 -18.50
N VAL A 203 -11.46 -17.56 -18.96
CA VAL A 203 -12.67 -18.27 -18.51
C VAL A 203 -12.67 -18.51 -16.99
N PRO A 204 -11.58 -19.02 -16.37
CA PRO A 204 -11.53 -19.17 -14.92
C PRO A 204 -11.68 -17.85 -14.15
N LEU A 205 -11.01 -16.77 -14.58
CA LEU A 205 -11.12 -15.48 -13.90
C LEU A 205 -12.53 -14.89 -14.02
N GLN A 206 -13.17 -14.98 -15.19
CA GLN A 206 -14.56 -14.54 -15.37
C GLN A 206 -15.53 -15.30 -14.46
N LYS A 207 -15.38 -16.63 -14.36
CA LYS A 207 -16.18 -17.49 -13.48
C LYS A 207 -16.06 -17.08 -12.01
N ARG A 208 -14.92 -16.53 -11.61
CA ARG A 208 -14.64 -16.08 -10.23
C ARG A 208 -14.88 -14.59 -10.00
N HIS A 209 -15.26 -13.84 -11.04
CA HIS A 209 -15.32 -12.38 -11.03
C HIS A 209 -14.01 -11.75 -10.52
N ALA A 210 -12.88 -12.34 -10.93
CA ALA A 210 -11.55 -11.94 -10.52
C ALA A 210 -10.89 -11.03 -11.56
N VAL A 211 -10.12 -10.07 -11.08
CA VAL A 211 -9.25 -9.21 -11.89
C VAL A 211 -7.84 -9.31 -11.33
N VAL A 212 -6.86 -9.51 -12.20
CA VAL A 212 -5.44 -9.68 -11.84
C VAL A 212 -4.57 -8.73 -12.65
N ALA A 213 -3.37 -8.43 -12.15
CA ALA A 213 -2.38 -7.61 -12.85
C ALA A 213 -1.45 -8.51 -13.67
N ALA A 214 -1.27 -8.22 -14.96
CA ALA A 214 -0.18 -8.77 -15.76
C ALA A 214 0.98 -7.76 -15.76
N ASN A 215 2.09 -8.13 -15.13
CA ASN A 215 3.31 -7.35 -15.14
C ASN A 215 4.07 -7.68 -16.43
N VAL A 216 4.04 -6.72 -17.37
CA VAL A 216 4.52 -6.92 -18.75
C VAL A 216 5.88 -6.27 -18.99
N ILE A 217 6.74 -7.00 -19.70
CA ILE A 217 8.03 -6.56 -20.22
C ILE A 217 7.86 -6.21 -21.70
N THR A 218 8.37 -5.06 -22.12
CA THR A 218 8.13 -4.50 -23.46
C THR A 218 9.33 -4.51 -24.39
N GLY A 219 10.45 -5.08 -23.94
CA GLY A 219 11.71 -5.10 -24.66
C GLY A 219 12.36 -6.48 -24.60
N TYR A 220 12.35 -7.15 -25.75
CA TYR A 220 13.01 -8.43 -25.94
C TYR A 220 14.48 -8.23 -26.32
N VAL A 221 15.40 -8.72 -25.49
CA VAL A 221 16.83 -8.64 -25.77
C VAL A 221 17.21 -9.73 -26.77
N ASP A 222 17.50 -9.38 -28.02
CA ASP A 222 17.86 -10.33 -29.07
C ASP A 222 19.38 -10.46 -29.26
N ARG A 223 19.91 -11.66 -28.99
CA ARG A 223 21.34 -11.98 -29.17
C ARG A 223 21.79 -11.91 -30.63
N LYS A 224 20.91 -12.26 -31.58
CA LYS A 224 21.27 -12.36 -33.00
C LYS A 224 21.57 -11.00 -33.59
N THR A 225 20.72 -10.02 -33.33
CA THR A 225 20.86 -8.64 -33.82
C THR A 225 21.59 -7.72 -32.85
N LYS A 226 21.78 -8.16 -31.60
CA LYS A 226 22.32 -7.35 -30.48
C LYS A 226 21.52 -6.08 -30.27
N ARG A 227 20.20 -6.22 -30.23
CA ARG A 227 19.24 -5.12 -30.10
C ARG A 227 18.13 -5.50 -29.13
N ILE A 228 17.46 -4.47 -28.61
CA ILE A 228 16.19 -4.63 -27.92
C ILE A 228 15.09 -4.46 -28.95
N LEU A 229 14.25 -5.48 -29.11
CA LEU A 229 13.14 -5.55 -30.05
C LEU A 229 11.82 -5.55 -29.28
N SER A 230 10.70 -5.33 -29.97
CA SER A 230 9.38 -5.60 -29.36
C SER A 230 9.20 -7.12 -29.21
N PRO A 231 8.83 -7.63 -28.01
CA PRO A 231 8.58 -9.04 -27.79
C PRO A 231 7.46 -9.57 -28.68
N TRP A 232 6.41 -8.78 -28.92
CA TRP A 232 5.21 -9.23 -29.64
C TRP A 232 5.41 -9.52 -31.12
N ASN A 233 6.53 -9.07 -31.69
CA ASN A 233 6.93 -9.40 -33.06
C ASN A 233 7.85 -10.63 -33.13
N GLN A 234 8.19 -11.25 -32.00
CA GLN A 234 9.09 -12.39 -31.95
C GLN A 234 8.30 -13.70 -32.12
N LYS A 235 8.67 -14.44 -33.18
CA LYS A 235 8.23 -15.81 -33.43
C LYS A 235 9.41 -16.64 -33.90
N PHE A 236 9.86 -17.57 -33.07
CA PHE A 236 11.11 -18.30 -33.31
C PHE A 236 11.11 -19.66 -32.61
N THR A 237 12.09 -20.49 -32.94
CA THR A 237 12.41 -21.67 -32.12
C THR A 237 13.59 -21.30 -31.24
N ASP A 238 13.43 -21.38 -29.93
CA ASP A 238 14.49 -21.07 -28.98
C ASP A 238 15.64 -22.09 -29.05
N LEU A 239 16.71 -21.81 -28.33
CA LEU A 239 17.93 -22.62 -28.34
C LEU A 239 17.73 -24.02 -27.75
N TYR A 240 16.61 -24.24 -27.10
CA TYR A 240 16.26 -25.49 -26.49
C TYR A 240 15.23 -26.29 -27.32
N GLY A 241 14.70 -25.69 -28.40
CA GLY A 241 13.77 -26.33 -29.34
C GLY A 241 12.29 -26.02 -29.09
N LEU A 242 11.94 -25.06 -28.22
CA LEU A 242 10.54 -24.64 -28.06
C LEU A 242 10.18 -23.58 -29.09
N HIS A 243 8.98 -23.68 -29.65
CA HIS A 243 8.46 -22.70 -30.60
C HIS A 243 7.75 -21.56 -29.88
N GLN A 244 8.43 -20.42 -29.74
CA GLN A 244 7.89 -19.24 -29.10
C GLN A 244 7.07 -18.40 -30.09
N ASP A 245 5.89 -17.95 -29.68
CA ASP A 245 5.00 -17.05 -30.44
C ASP A 245 4.40 -15.99 -29.51
N TYR A 246 5.22 -14.98 -29.19
CA TYR A 246 4.83 -13.88 -28.30
C TYR A 246 3.70 -13.03 -28.87
N GLY A 247 3.59 -12.95 -30.20
CA GLY A 247 2.47 -12.26 -30.85
C GLY A 247 1.13 -12.95 -30.59
N SER A 248 1.11 -14.28 -30.45
CA SER A 248 -0.09 -15.00 -29.99
C SER A 248 -0.43 -14.65 -28.55
N THR A 249 0.55 -14.59 -27.66
CA THR A 249 0.35 -14.22 -26.26
C THR A 249 -0.21 -12.81 -26.13
N GLN A 250 0.35 -11.84 -26.88
CA GLN A 250 -0.14 -10.46 -26.89
C GLN A 250 -1.65 -10.38 -27.19
N ARG A 251 -2.13 -11.11 -28.20
CA ARG A 251 -3.56 -11.16 -28.54
C ARG A 251 -4.39 -11.70 -27.39
N GLY A 252 -3.96 -12.79 -26.76
CA GLY A 252 -4.67 -13.35 -25.60
C GLY A 252 -4.68 -12.41 -24.39
N LEU A 253 -3.61 -11.66 -24.14
CA LEU A 253 -3.57 -10.62 -23.10
C LEU A 253 -4.53 -9.47 -23.44
N GLN A 254 -4.58 -9.02 -24.70
CA GLN A 254 -5.55 -8.01 -25.16
C GLN A 254 -7.00 -8.49 -25.02
N ASP A 255 -7.28 -9.77 -25.30
CA ASP A 255 -8.60 -10.37 -25.07
C ASP A 255 -8.95 -10.39 -23.57
N ALA A 256 -7.99 -10.70 -22.70
CA ALA A 256 -8.19 -10.71 -21.25
C ALA A 256 -8.49 -9.31 -20.69
N VAL A 257 -7.81 -8.28 -21.21
CA VAL A 257 -8.13 -6.88 -20.94
C VAL A 257 -9.54 -6.52 -21.43
N ALA A 258 -9.89 -6.89 -22.66
CA ALA A 258 -11.22 -6.64 -23.22
C ALA A 258 -12.33 -7.36 -22.45
N ALA A 259 -12.02 -8.53 -21.86
CA ALA A 259 -12.90 -9.29 -20.99
C ALA A 259 -13.03 -8.71 -19.57
N GLY A 260 -12.21 -7.70 -19.22
CA GLY A 260 -12.24 -7.03 -17.92
C GLY A 260 -11.68 -7.84 -16.76
N VAL A 261 -10.85 -8.86 -17.04
CA VAL A 261 -10.25 -9.74 -16.02
C VAL A 261 -8.75 -9.52 -15.83
N LEU A 262 -8.14 -8.65 -16.65
CA LEU A 262 -6.71 -8.38 -16.63
C LEU A 262 -6.43 -6.88 -16.71
N GLU A 263 -5.53 -6.40 -15.88
CA GLU A 263 -4.94 -5.07 -15.97
C GLU A 263 -3.48 -5.18 -16.39
N ILE A 264 -3.04 -4.36 -17.36
CA ILE A 264 -1.64 -4.36 -17.81
C ILE A 264 -0.84 -3.39 -16.94
N GLN A 265 0.14 -3.93 -16.23
CA GLN A 265 1.08 -3.20 -15.38
C GLN A 265 2.52 -3.39 -15.88
N SER A 266 3.48 -2.64 -15.31
CA SER A 266 4.86 -2.63 -15.82
C SER A 266 5.76 -3.56 -15.02
N HIS A 267 6.43 -4.47 -15.73
CA HIS A 267 7.54 -5.25 -15.16
C HIS A 267 8.94 -4.68 -15.51
N GLY A 268 8.97 -3.46 -16.03
CA GLY A 268 10.18 -2.83 -16.57
C GLY A 268 10.26 -2.92 -18.10
N TRP A 269 11.38 -2.48 -18.68
CA TRP A 269 11.53 -2.51 -20.13
C TRP A 269 12.03 -3.86 -20.60
N THR A 270 13.07 -4.43 -19.99
CA THR A 270 13.72 -5.63 -20.55
C THR A 270 13.92 -6.77 -19.56
N HIS A 271 13.71 -6.57 -18.26
CA HIS A 271 14.03 -7.58 -17.24
C HIS A 271 15.51 -8.03 -17.29
N MET A 272 16.37 -7.17 -17.83
CA MET A 272 17.78 -7.47 -18.06
C MET A 272 18.65 -6.25 -17.78
N GLN A 273 19.92 -6.49 -17.51
CA GLN A 273 20.91 -5.46 -17.23
C GLN A 273 20.89 -4.33 -18.26
N PRO A 274 20.91 -3.06 -17.81
CA PRO A 274 21.10 -1.93 -18.72
C PRO A 274 22.41 -1.99 -19.49
N ASP A 275 23.47 -2.49 -18.86
CA ASP A 275 24.79 -2.64 -19.46
C ASP A 275 25.09 -4.12 -19.72
N LEU A 276 24.84 -4.55 -20.96
CA LEU A 276 25.09 -5.91 -21.46
C LEU A 276 26.49 -6.09 -22.05
N ASP A 277 27.32 -5.05 -22.08
CA ASP A 277 28.60 -5.03 -22.81
C ASP A 277 29.81 -5.06 -21.87
N SER A 278 29.76 -4.37 -20.73
CA SER A 278 30.90 -4.26 -19.82
C SER A 278 31.25 -5.59 -19.15
N PRO A 279 32.53 -5.82 -18.79
CA PRO A 279 32.96 -6.99 -18.02
C PRO A 279 32.10 -7.23 -16.76
N PRO A 280 31.75 -8.49 -16.43
CA PRO A 280 32.19 -9.74 -17.06
C PRO A 280 31.52 -10.08 -18.41
N GLY A 281 30.84 -9.12 -19.05
CA GLY A 281 30.31 -9.24 -20.41
C GLY A 281 31.37 -9.15 -21.55
N PRO A 282 30.92 -9.11 -22.81
CA PRO A 282 29.53 -8.87 -23.22
C PRO A 282 28.62 -10.11 -23.11
N TRP A 283 27.41 -9.92 -22.57
CA TRP A 283 26.40 -10.98 -22.47
C TRP A 283 26.04 -11.58 -23.84
N TRP A 284 26.02 -10.75 -24.89
CA TRP A 284 25.60 -11.10 -26.25
C TRP A 284 26.27 -12.36 -26.84
N THR A 285 27.51 -12.62 -26.45
CA THR A 285 28.32 -13.74 -26.97
C THR A 285 28.76 -14.71 -25.88
N ALA A 286 28.42 -14.43 -24.61
CA ALA A 286 28.76 -15.26 -23.46
C ALA A 286 28.06 -16.64 -23.54
N ASP A 287 28.66 -17.67 -22.96
CA ASP A 287 28.11 -19.02 -22.97
C ASP A 287 26.78 -19.07 -22.20
N LEU A 288 25.72 -19.52 -22.87
CA LEU A 288 24.37 -19.62 -22.28
C LEU A 288 24.27 -20.73 -21.25
N ALA A 289 25.10 -21.76 -21.31
CA ALA A 289 25.12 -22.80 -20.28
C ALA A 289 25.77 -22.35 -18.96
N GLY A 290 26.44 -21.18 -18.96
CA GLY A 290 27.18 -20.68 -17.80
C GLY A 290 27.07 -19.16 -17.66
N GLU A 291 28.01 -18.45 -18.26
CA GLU A 291 28.22 -17.00 -18.07
C GLU A 291 26.97 -16.15 -18.32
N ALA A 292 26.24 -16.41 -19.40
CA ALA A 292 25.03 -15.68 -19.74
C ALA A 292 23.78 -16.15 -18.97
N SER A 293 23.87 -17.24 -18.21
CA SER A 293 22.82 -17.72 -17.30
C SER A 293 22.97 -17.17 -15.87
N ALA A 294 23.99 -16.36 -15.60
CA ALA A 294 24.15 -15.75 -14.28
C ALA A 294 22.98 -14.79 -13.99
N ASP A 295 22.29 -15.00 -12.86
CA ASP A 295 21.08 -14.27 -12.46
C ASP A 295 21.25 -12.75 -12.56
N GLY A 296 22.43 -12.25 -12.25
CA GLY A 296 22.70 -10.83 -12.31
C GLY A 296 22.53 -10.19 -13.70
N TRP A 297 22.54 -10.95 -14.80
CA TRP A 297 22.20 -10.41 -16.14
C TRP A 297 20.72 -10.11 -16.30
N TYR A 298 19.86 -10.77 -15.51
CA TYR A 298 18.40 -10.74 -15.60
C TYR A 298 17.80 -9.85 -14.51
N THR A 299 18.46 -8.73 -14.27
CA THR A 299 18.09 -7.75 -13.26
C THR A 299 18.21 -6.35 -13.86
N GLU A 300 17.12 -5.59 -13.85
CA GLU A 300 17.04 -4.35 -14.65
C GLU A 300 17.47 -3.10 -13.87
N PHE A 301 17.22 -3.08 -12.56
CA PHE A 301 17.36 -1.88 -11.74
C PHE A 301 18.40 -1.95 -10.62
N GLY A 302 19.29 -2.93 -10.70
CA GLY A 302 20.55 -3.00 -9.98
C GLY A 302 21.57 -3.77 -10.82
N ASP A 303 22.86 -3.68 -10.48
CA ASP A 303 23.95 -4.39 -11.16
C ASP A 303 24.71 -5.26 -10.16
N PRO A 304 24.13 -6.39 -9.72
CA PRO A 304 24.79 -7.29 -8.78
C PRO A 304 26.02 -7.96 -9.39
N LEU A 305 26.12 -8.10 -10.72
CA LEU A 305 27.31 -8.65 -11.39
C LEU A 305 28.55 -7.81 -11.13
N ARG A 306 28.38 -6.49 -11.06
CA ARG A 306 29.47 -5.53 -10.86
C ARG A 306 29.44 -4.88 -9.48
N GLY A 307 28.52 -5.30 -8.61
CA GLY A 307 28.33 -4.75 -7.27
C GLY A 307 27.96 -3.27 -7.26
N LYS A 308 27.13 -2.83 -8.22
CA LYS A 308 26.75 -1.43 -8.42
C LYS A 308 25.24 -1.25 -8.46
N GLU A 309 24.80 -0.02 -8.27
CA GLU A 309 23.40 0.36 -8.50
C GLU A 309 23.22 0.86 -9.94
N SER A 310 22.02 0.66 -10.49
CA SER A 310 21.64 1.30 -11.74
C SER A 310 21.47 2.81 -11.50
N PRO A 311 22.15 3.70 -12.25
CA PRO A 311 21.98 5.14 -12.07
C PRO A 311 20.54 5.59 -12.29
N ALA A 312 20.04 6.53 -11.48
CA ALA A 312 18.65 7.03 -11.57
C ALA A 312 18.21 7.45 -12.98
N ILE A 313 19.10 8.08 -13.76
CA ILE A 313 18.78 8.49 -15.14
C ILE A 313 18.55 7.30 -16.08
N VAL A 314 19.26 6.19 -15.86
CA VAL A 314 19.11 4.96 -16.62
C VAL A 314 17.80 4.28 -16.22
N GLN A 315 17.52 4.19 -14.93
CA GLN A 315 16.24 3.68 -14.41
C GLN A 315 15.06 4.48 -15.00
N LEU A 316 15.10 5.82 -14.93
CA LEU A 316 14.05 6.69 -15.44
C LEU A 316 13.83 6.53 -16.95
N PHE A 317 14.90 6.42 -17.73
CA PHE A 317 14.80 6.17 -19.17
C PHE A 317 14.07 4.85 -19.46
N ARG A 318 14.45 3.78 -18.77
CA ARG A 318 13.85 2.45 -18.95
C ARG A 318 12.39 2.41 -18.52
N LEU A 319 12.06 3.02 -17.38
CA LEU A 319 10.68 3.14 -16.91
C LEU A 319 9.80 3.92 -17.90
N LYS A 320 10.25 5.07 -18.38
CA LYS A 320 9.52 5.84 -19.40
C LYS A 320 9.35 5.05 -20.70
N ARG A 321 10.38 4.30 -21.10
CA ARG A 321 10.31 3.44 -22.29
C ARG A 321 9.28 2.34 -22.13
N SER A 322 9.22 1.70 -20.95
CA SER A 322 8.17 0.73 -20.61
C SER A 322 6.78 1.35 -20.71
N LEU A 323 6.56 2.52 -20.10
CA LEU A 323 5.28 3.23 -20.16
C LEU A 323 4.83 3.55 -21.58
N ASP A 324 5.74 4.08 -22.41
CA ASP A 324 5.44 4.43 -23.80
C ASP A 324 5.02 3.18 -24.59
N TYR A 325 5.76 2.08 -24.44
CA TYR A 325 5.49 0.84 -25.15
C TYR A 325 4.23 0.11 -24.66
N LEU A 326 3.96 0.08 -23.35
CA LEU A 326 2.71 -0.49 -22.84
C LEU A 326 1.49 0.27 -23.37
N ARG A 327 1.61 1.58 -23.53
CA ARG A 327 0.57 2.40 -24.17
C ARG A 327 0.42 2.09 -25.67
N GLU A 328 1.53 1.90 -26.39
CA GLU A 328 1.51 1.54 -27.81
C GLU A 328 0.93 0.13 -28.03
N ASP A 329 1.32 -0.84 -27.21
CA ASP A 329 1.03 -2.27 -27.39
C ASP A 329 -0.36 -2.67 -26.86
N PHE A 330 -0.84 -2.03 -25.78
CA PHE A 330 -2.08 -2.40 -25.10
C PHE A 330 -3.09 -1.25 -24.97
N GLY A 331 -2.71 -0.02 -25.32
CA GLY A 331 -3.56 1.16 -25.11
C GLY A 331 -3.80 1.50 -23.63
N GLN A 332 -3.07 0.86 -22.71
CA GLN A 332 -3.20 1.03 -21.27
C GLN A 332 -2.15 2.00 -20.73
N ARG A 333 -2.48 2.69 -19.64
CA ARG A 333 -1.50 3.42 -18.83
C ARG A 333 -1.30 2.64 -17.54
N PRO A 334 -0.21 1.87 -17.39
CA PRO A 334 0.07 1.18 -16.14
C PRO A 334 0.30 2.21 -15.02
N LEU A 335 -0.12 1.85 -13.81
CA LEU A 335 0.03 2.66 -12.61
C LEU A 335 0.90 1.95 -11.57
N GLU A 336 1.10 0.64 -11.70
CA GLU A 336 1.97 -0.16 -10.87
C GLU A 336 3.28 -0.52 -11.59
N LEU A 337 4.37 -0.52 -10.82
CA LEU A 337 5.68 -1.05 -11.21
C LEU A 337 6.06 -2.24 -10.33
N ARG A 338 6.35 -3.38 -10.98
CA ARG A 338 7.09 -4.51 -10.42
C ARG A 338 8.49 -4.53 -11.02
N PRO A 339 9.58 -4.19 -10.30
CA PRO A 339 10.91 -4.13 -10.89
C PRO A 339 11.40 -5.49 -11.41
N GLY A 340 11.69 -5.58 -12.71
CA GLY A 340 12.19 -6.81 -13.33
C GLY A 340 13.50 -7.32 -12.71
N GLY A 341 13.49 -8.61 -12.36
CA GLY A 341 14.61 -9.34 -11.76
C GLY A 341 14.81 -9.08 -10.28
N GLY A 342 13.86 -8.44 -9.60
CA GLY A 342 13.86 -8.29 -8.14
C GLY A 342 14.94 -7.35 -7.58
N THR A 343 15.76 -6.70 -8.42
CA THR A 343 16.75 -5.71 -7.95
C THR A 343 16.20 -4.29 -7.99
N TRP A 344 16.57 -3.49 -7.01
CA TRP A 344 16.15 -2.09 -6.85
C TRP A 344 17.08 -1.41 -5.82
N SER A 345 16.92 -0.10 -5.59
CA SER A 345 17.77 0.67 -4.67
C SER A 345 16.97 1.57 -3.72
N LYS A 346 17.48 1.71 -2.47
CA LYS A 346 17.06 2.71 -1.47
C LYS A 346 18.03 3.87 -1.32
N SER A 347 19.14 3.90 -2.08
CA SER A 347 20.16 4.94 -1.89
C SER A 347 19.59 6.31 -2.20
N GLN A 348 20.13 7.35 -1.57
CA GLN A 348 19.64 8.72 -1.71
C GLN A 348 19.57 9.17 -3.19
N PHE A 349 20.52 8.74 -4.02
CA PHE A 349 20.63 9.20 -5.41
C PHE A 349 19.96 8.28 -6.42
N ASN A 350 19.73 7.01 -6.09
CA ASN A 350 19.18 6.00 -7.01
C ASN A 350 17.90 5.34 -6.50
N ASN A 351 17.21 5.98 -5.54
CA ASN A 351 16.01 5.44 -4.90
C ASN A 351 14.92 5.09 -5.93
N MET A 352 14.58 3.80 -6.01
CA MET A 352 13.61 3.26 -6.99
C MET A 352 12.24 3.93 -6.86
N GLY A 353 11.71 4.07 -5.64
CA GLY A 353 10.40 4.67 -5.41
C GLY A 353 10.34 6.11 -5.94
N ILE A 354 11.37 6.91 -5.67
CA ILE A 354 11.46 8.30 -6.18
C ILE A 354 11.51 8.31 -7.71
N VAL A 355 12.32 7.44 -8.33
CA VAL A 355 12.45 7.41 -9.79
C VAL A 355 11.16 6.91 -10.47
N ALA A 356 10.47 5.93 -9.88
CA ALA A 356 9.19 5.43 -10.35
C ALA A 356 8.08 6.47 -10.23
N ALA A 357 8.01 7.20 -9.12
CA ALA A 357 7.10 8.34 -8.96
C ALA A 357 7.34 9.42 -10.03
N GLN A 358 8.62 9.73 -10.33
CA GLN A 358 8.98 10.66 -11.41
C GLN A 358 8.59 10.17 -12.81
N ALA A 359 8.53 8.85 -13.03
CA ALA A 359 8.02 8.28 -14.27
C ALA A 359 6.48 8.35 -14.36
N GLY A 360 5.79 8.47 -13.22
CA GLY A 360 4.34 8.64 -13.14
C GLY A 360 3.57 7.38 -12.76
N PHE A 361 4.22 6.43 -12.08
CA PHE A 361 3.57 5.31 -11.38
C PHE A 361 2.93 5.79 -10.07
N GLY A 362 1.84 5.14 -9.67
CA GLY A 362 1.13 5.35 -8.39
C GLY A 362 1.53 4.37 -7.30
N LEU A 363 2.12 3.24 -7.69
CA LEU A 363 2.51 2.15 -6.80
C LEU A 363 3.80 1.48 -7.31
N CYS A 364 4.65 1.02 -6.40
CA CYS A 364 5.79 0.16 -6.73
C CYS A 364 5.94 -0.97 -5.71
N HIS A 365 5.91 -2.19 -6.21
CA HIS A 365 6.07 -3.40 -5.43
C HIS A 365 7.42 -4.04 -5.79
N ALA A 366 8.39 -3.99 -4.88
CA ALA A 366 9.74 -4.50 -5.08
C ALA A 366 10.05 -5.64 -4.10
N GLU A 367 10.52 -6.77 -4.62
CA GLU A 367 10.84 -7.94 -3.81
C GLU A 367 11.98 -7.70 -2.80
N PRO A 368 12.03 -8.46 -1.69
CA PRO A 368 11.05 -9.47 -1.27
C PRO A 368 9.82 -8.91 -0.53
N ASP A 369 9.85 -7.68 0.00
CA ASP A 369 8.79 -7.19 0.92
C ASP A 369 8.47 -5.69 0.75
N PHE A 370 9.05 -5.01 -0.24
CA PHE A 370 8.95 -3.55 -0.32
C PHE A 370 7.76 -3.12 -1.14
N TYR A 371 6.97 -2.23 -0.56
CA TYR A 371 5.75 -1.74 -1.16
C TYR A 371 5.70 -0.23 -0.98
N TYR A 372 5.53 0.51 -2.07
CA TYR A 372 5.64 1.97 -2.07
C TYR A 372 4.40 2.62 -2.64
N TYR A 373 3.82 3.53 -1.86
CA TYR A 373 2.93 4.54 -2.41
C TYR A 373 3.77 5.61 -3.12
N LEU A 374 3.38 5.94 -4.35
CA LEU A 374 4.12 6.85 -5.22
C LEU A 374 3.26 8.02 -5.66
N ASP A 375 3.51 9.19 -5.10
CA ASP A 375 3.02 10.46 -5.63
C ASP A 375 4.21 11.31 -6.11
N ARG A 376 3.95 12.26 -6.99
CA ARG A 376 4.94 13.20 -7.51
C ARG A 376 5.70 13.92 -6.41
N ASP A 377 5.00 14.26 -5.32
CA ASP A 377 5.53 15.05 -4.22
C ASP A 377 5.90 14.19 -2.99
N LEU A 378 5.50 12.92 -2.96
CA LEU A 378 5.64 12.06 -1.79
C LEU A 378 5.83 10.59 -2.17
N VAL A 379 6.86 9.96 -1.61
CA VAL A 379 7.06 8.51 -1.66
C VAL A 379 7.02 7.97 -0.24
N LEU A 380 6.13 7.03 0.02
CA LEU A 380 5.98 6.39 1.34
C LEU A 380 6.31 4.91 1.23
N ASP A 381 7.20 4.44 2.11
CA ASP A 381 7.44 3.02 2.32
C ASP A 381 6.29 2.44 3.14
N MET A 382 5.48 1.59 2.50
CA MET A 382 4.31 0.92 3.06
C MET A 382 4.60 -0.54 3.43
N THR A 383 5.89 -0.92 3.51
CA THR A 383 6.31 -2.29 3.86
C THR A 383 5.60 -2.81 5.12
N GLY A 384 4.99 -3.99 4.99
CA GLY A 384 4.28 -4.69 6.05
C GLY A 384 2.79 -4.32 6.23
N ILE A 385 2.28 -3.35 5.46
CA ILE A 385 0.82 -3.07 5.39
C ILE A 385 0.13 -4.07 4.46
N SER A 386 0.82 -4.51 3.40
CA SER A 386 0.34 -5.50 2.44
C SER A 386 1.26 -6.74 2.51
N PRO A 387 0.86 -7.82 3.22
CA PRO A 387 1.65 -9.05 3.28
C PRO A 387 1.85 -9.61 1.88
N HIS A 388 3.09 -9.91 1.52
CA HIS A 388 3.45 -10.42 0.20
C HIS A 388 3.91 -11.88 0.26
N PHE A 389 3.59 -12.66 -0.76
CA PHE A 389 4.25 -13.92 -1.03
C PHE A 389 4.16 -14.34 -2.50
N THR A 390 5.12 -15.16 -2.91
CA THR A 390 5.11 -15.87 -4.18
C THR A 390 4.48 -17.26 -4.04
N THR A 391 3.64 -17.64 -4.99
CA THR A 391 3.12 -19.00 -5.15
C THR A 391 3.41 -19.54 -6.56
N SER A 392 3.14 -20.81 -6.79
CA SER A 392 3.36 -21.50 -8.07
C SER A 392 2.51 -22.77 -8.14
N PHE A 393 2.44 -23.39 -9.31
CA PHE A 393 1.60 -24.60 -9.53
C PHE A 393 1.97 -25.78 -8.61
N ASP A 394 3.21 -25.83 -8.12
CA ASP A 394 3.76 -26.85 -7.22
C ASP A 394 3.83 -26.41 -5.75
N ARG A 395 3.30 -25.24 -5.39
CA ARG A 395 3.36 -24.68 -4.02
C ARG A 395 2.00 -24.34 -3.40
N LEU A 396 0.90 -24.77 -4.00
CA LEU A 396 -0.46 -24.48 -3.51
C LEU A 396 -0.73 -24.98 -2.08
N ASP A 397 -0.03 -26.02 -1.62
CA ASP A 397 -0.20 -26.57 -0.26
C ASP A 397 0.20 -25.57 0.85
N ALA A 398 1.09 -24.62 0.56
CA ALA A 398 1.55 -23.60 1.50
C ALA A 398 0.62 -22.37 1.55
N LEU A 399 -0.32 -22.25 0.61
CA LEU A 399 -1.12 -21.06 0.39
C LEU A 399 -1.89 -20.62 1.65
N ARG A 400 -2.55 -21.56 2.33
CA ARG A 400 -3.31 -21.25 3.55
C ARG A 400 -2.46 -20.66 4.68
N ALA A 401 -1.22 -21.14 4.83
CA ALA A 401 -0.31 -20.61 5.83
C ALA A 401 0.15 -19.19 5.46
N GLN A 402 0.40 -18.92 4.18
CA GLN A 402 0.78 -17.60 3.68
C GLN A 402 -0.37 -16.57 3.81
N MET A 403 -1.61 -16.99 3.55
CA MET A 403 -2.82 -16.16 3.70
C MET A 403 -3.21 -15.87 5.17
N SER A 404 -2.57 -16.50 6.16
CA SER A 404 -2.99 -16.46 7.57
C SER A 404 -2.68 -15.14 8.32
N ARG A 405 -2.10 -14.14 7.64
CA ARG A 405 -1.68 -12.87 8.24
C ARG A 405 -2.37 -11.67 7.59
N PRO A 406 -3.71 -11.58 7.64
CA PRO A 406 -4.41 -10.45 7.06
C PRO A 406 -4.03 -9.14 7.74
N HIS A 407 -4.04 -8.04 6.98
CA HIS A 407 -3.84 -6.70 7.49
C HIS A 407 -5.10 -5.85 7.22
N PRO A 408 -5.51 -4.97 8.16
CA PRO A 408 -6.73 -4.16 7.98
C PRO A 408 -6.54 -2.92 7.09
N ASP A 409 -5.30 -2.53 6.78
CA ASP A 409 -5.01 -1.34 5.95
C ASP A 409 -4.50 -1.64 4.54
N GLY A 410 -4.32 -2.92 4.19
CA GLY A 410 -3.81 -3.30 2.87
C GLY A 410 -4.14 -4.74 2.52
N PRO A 411 -4.38 -5.05 1.23
CA PRO A 411 -4.67 -6.41 0.80
C PRO A 411 -3.42 -7.29 0.91
N VAL A 412 -3.62 -8.60 0.83
CA VAL A 412 -2.51 -9.54 0.59
C VAL A 412 -2.04 -9.40 -0.87
N MET A 413 -0.73 -9.31 -1.10
CA MET A 413 -0.14 -9.31 -2.44
C MET A 413 0.33 -10.73 -2.77
N MET A 414 -0.23 -11.33 -3.81
CA MET A 414 0.16 -12.65 -4.29
C MET A 414 0.81 -12.52 -5.66
N VAL A 415 1.98 -13.13 -5.83
CA VAL A 415 2.66 -13.18 -7.12
C VAL A 415 2.82 -14.62 -7.58
N PHE A 416 2.61 -14.85 -8.87
CA PHE A 416 3.06 -16.04 -9.59
C PHE A 416 3.52 -15.61 -11.00
N HIS A 417 3.99 -16.54 -11.82
CA HIS A 417 4.51 -16.20 -13.14
C HIS A 417 3.65 -16.82 -14.24
N ASP A 418 3.66 -16.24 -15.43
CA ASP A 418 2.99 -16.84 -16.58
C ASP A 418 3.46 -18.27 -16.88
N ARG A 419 4.69 -18.61 -16.44
CA ARG A 419 5.21 -19.97 -16.27
C ARG A 419 4.21 -20.97 -15.70
N ASP A 420 3.49 -20.58 -14.66
CA ASP A 420 2.61 -21.49 -13.93
C ASP A 420 1.42 -21.91 -14.79
N ILE A 421 0.93 -21.02 -15.66
CA ILE A 421 -0.10 -21.30 -16.66
C ILE A 421 0.49 -22.15 -17.80
N ALA A 422 1.70 -21.83 -18.25
CA ALA A 422 2.38 -22.55 -19.33
C ALA A 422 2.65 -24.02 -18.98
N LEU A 423 3.08 -24.29 -17.74
CA LEU A 423 3.44 -25.63 -17.29
C LEU A 423 2.25 -26.41 -16.75
N GLN A 424 1.23 -25.73 -16.21
CA GLN A 424 0.04 -26.34 -15.64
C GLN A 424 -1.20 -25.52 -15.99
N GLN A 425 -1.84 -25.86 -17.11
CA GLN A 425 -2.95 -25.06 -17.66
C GLN A 425 -4.17 -24.95 -16.73
N ASP A 426 -4.43 -25.90 -15.84
CA ASP A 426 -5.52 -25.81 -14.85
C ASP A 426 -5.13 -25.03 -13.57
N PHE A 427 -3.94 -24.41 -13.54
CA PHE A 427 -3.39 -23.76 -12.34
C PHE A 427 -4.32 -22.68 -11.77
N ILE A 428 -4.90 -21.82 -12.60
CA ILE A 428 -5.77 -20.73 -12.12
C ILE A 428 -6.99 -21.29 -11.39
N ASP A 429 -7.66 -22.31 -11.95
CA ASP A 429 -8.79 -22.95 -11.28
C ASP A 429 -8.37 -23.57 -9.93
N ARG A 430 -7.24 -24.28 -9.91
CA ARG A 430 -6.69 -24.88 -8.68
C ARG A 430 -6.29 -23.86 -7.63
N LEU A 431 -5.72 -22.73 -8.04
CA LEU A 431 -5.36 -21.62 -7.16
C LEU A 431 -6.61 -21.08 -6.47
N PHE A 432 -7.65 -20.75 -7.24
CA PHE A 432 -8.91 -20.23 -6.70
C PHE A 432 -9.69 -21.26 -5.87
N ASP A 433 -9.55 -22.56 -6.13
CA ASP A 433 -10.10 -23.61 -5.28
C ASP A 433 -9.35 -23.79 -3.96
N ALA A 434 -8.06 -23.46 -3.92
CA ALA A 434 -7.22 -23.55 -2.73
C ALA A 434 -7.37 -22.34 -1.79
N LEU A 435 -7.80 -21.19 -2.33
CA LEU A 435 -8.02 -19.95 -1.58
C LEU A 435 -9.13 -20.10 -0.52
N PRO A 436 -9.04 -19.39 0.62
CA PRO A 436 -10.16 -19.31 1.56
C PRO A 436 -11.40 -18.68 0.88
N PRO A 437 -12.62 -19.19 1.13
CA PRO A 437 -13.81 -18.86 0.35
C PRO A 437 -14.34 -17.43 0.53
N ASP A 438 -13.90 -16.73 1.57
CA ASP A 438 -14.27 -15.36 1.92
C ASP A 438 -13.38 -14.30 1.27
N TYR A 439 -12.24 -14.71 0.71
CA TYR A 439 -11.34 -13.80 0.01
C TYR A 439 -11.86 -13.41 -1.37
N LYS A 440 -11.62 -12.15 -1.74
CA LYS A 440 -11.92 -11.60 -3.07
C LYS A 440 -10.72 -10.86 -3.63
N THR A 441 -10.63 -10.78 -4.95
CA THR A 441 -9.61 -9.94 -5.59
C THR A 441 -9.95 -8.45 -5.44
N ILE A 442 -8.94 -7.62 -5.33
CA ILE A 442 -8.95 -6.18 -5.59
C ILE A 442 -7.97 -5.94 -6.76
N SER A 443 -8.36 -5.15 -7.76
CA SER A 443 -7.45 -4.87 -8.87
C SER A 443 -6.41 -3.81 -8.49
N ALA A 444 -5.26 -3.82 -9.15
CA ALA A 444 -4.19 -2.84 -8.93
C ALA A 444 -4.72 -1.40 -9.10
N ASN A 445 -5.45 -1.12 -10.18
CA ASN A 445 -6.00 0.22 -10.41
C ASN A 445 -7.09 0.61 -9.40
N GLN A 446 -7.84 -0.36 -8.87
CA GLN A 446 -8.79 -0.10 -7.80
C GLN A 446 -8.06 0.32 -6.51
N LEU A 447 -7.05 -0.45 -6.11
CA LEU A 447 -6.24 -0.15 -4.93
C LEU A 447 -5.58 1.23 -5.05
N ILE A 448 -4.88 1.47 -6.17
CA ILE A 448 -4.24 2.75 -6.47
C ILE A 448 -5.26 3.90 -6.48
N GLY A 449 -6.46 3.68 -7.02
CA GLY A 449 -7.52 4.67 -7.00
C GLY A 449 -7.89 5.10 -5.58
N TYR A 450 -8.06 4.15 -4.66
CA TYR A 450 -8.35 4.46 -3.25
C TYR A 450 -7.19 5.12 -2.52
N GLU A 451 -5.95 4.67 -2.75
CA GLU A 451 -4.76 5.26 -2.13
C GLU A 451 -4.51 6.71 -2.57
N HIS A 452 -4.86 7.05 -3.82
CA HIS A 452 -4.62 8.37 -4.42
C HIS A 452 -5.83 9.31 -4.39
N ALA A 453 -6.99 8.85 -3.94
CA ALA A 453 -8.17 9.70 -3.80
C ALA A 453 -7.92 10.77 -2.73
N GLN A 454 -8.06 12.04 -3.12
CA GLN A 454 -7.89 13.14 -2.18
C GLN A 454 -9.21 13.41 -1.47
N VAL A 455 -9.19 13.30 -0.14
CA VAL A 455 -10.35 13.58 0.70
C VAL A 455 -10.12 14.85 1.49
N ASP A 456 -10.94 15.86 1.21
CA ASP A 456 -10.89 17.17 1.85
C ASP A 456 -12.20 17.45 2.60
N SER A 457 -12.19 18.46 3.45
CA SER A 457 -13.41 18.98 4.07
C SER A 457 -13.50 20.49 3.95
N GLU A 458 -14.69 20.97 3.59
CA GLU A 458 -15.03 22.39 3.59
C GLU A 458 -16.03 22.70 4.71
N SER A 459 -15.89 23.87 5.32
CA SER A 459 -16.83 24.36 6.32
C SER A 459 -17.42 25.69 5.84
N ALA A 460 -18.46 25.59 5.03
CA ALA A 460 -19.37 26.71 4.74
C ALA A 460 -20.78 26.27 5.13
N ASP A 461 -21.25 26.73 6.30
CA ASP A 461 -22.61 26.57 6.85
C ASP A 461 -23.18 25.12 7.00
N GLY A 462 -22.38 24.09 6.70
CA GLY A 462 -22.68 22.66 6.88
C GLY A 462 -21.41 21.81 6.96
N TRP A 463 -21.54 20.48 6.97
CA TRP A 463 -20.40 19.57 6.94
C TRP A 463 -20.24 18.97 5.54
N ASP A 464 -19.19 19.39 4.84
CA ASP A 464 -18.86 18.94 3.50
C ASP A 464 -17.62 18.06 3.51
N VAL A 465 -17.72 16.90 2.87
CA VAL A 465 -16.58 16.04 2.54
C VAL A 465 -16.46 16.00 1.02
N LEU A 466 -15.31 16.42 0.51
CA LEU A 466 -14.99 16.42 -0.92
C LEU A 466 -14.07 15.24 -1.22
N PHE A 467 -14.42 14.49 -2.26
CA PHE A 467 -13.63 13.37 -2.77
C PHE A 467 -13.16 13.72 -4.18
N ASN A 468 -11.87 13.91 -4.36
CA ASN A 468 -11.30 14.28 -5.65
C ASN A 468 -10.58 13.09 -6.29
N TYR A 469 -11.13 12.64 -7.42
CA TYR A 469 -10.63 11.54 -8.25
C TYR A 469 -9.84 12.08 -9.43
N ASN A 470 -8.57 12.37 -9.17
CA ASN A 470 -7.68 13.00 -10.14
C ASN A 470 -6.99 11.97 -11.03
N GLU A 471 -6.90 12.30 -12.32
CA GLU A 471 -6.03 11.57 -13.23
C GLU A 471 -4.55 11.84 -12.89
N PRO A 472 -3.66 10.86 -13.13
CA PRO A 472 -3.91 9.56 -13.75
C PRO A 472 -4.32 8.45 -12.77
N TYR A 473 -4.22 8.65 -11.45
CA TYR A 473 -4.30 7.55 -10.49
C TYR A 473 -5.72 7.03 -10.24
N CYS A 474 -6.73 7.89 -10.33
CA CYS A 474 -8.12 7.53 -10.01
C CYS A 474 -8.92 7.01 -11.22
N GLN A 475 -8.26 6.54 -12.29
CA GLN A 475 -8.94 6.10 -13.53
C GLN A 475 -9.99 5.02 -13.30
N TYR A 476 -9.79 4.16 -12.31
CA TYR A 476 -10.75 3.13 -11.91
C TYR A 476 -12.15 3.72 -11.65
N PHE A 477 -12.23 4.88 -10.97
CA PHE A 477 -13.51 5.50 -10.60
C PHE A 477 -14.27 6.12 -11.77
N ARG A 478 -13.66 6.28 -12.95
CA ARG A 478 -14.36 6.76 -14.15
C ARG A 478 -15.62 5.92 -14.44
N ASN A 479 -15.50 4.60 -14.27
CA ASN A 479 -16.55 3.64 -14.61
C ASN A 479 -17.09 2.88 -13.39
N HIS A 480 -16.49 3.07 -12.21
CA HIS A 480 -16.86 2.37 -10.98
C HIS A 480 -17.17 3.36 -9.88
N GLY A 481 -18.24 3.10 -9.12
CA GLY A 481 -18.48 3.84 -7.89
C GLY A 481 -17.42 3.52 -6.84
N SER A 482 -17.36 4.36 -5.81
CA SER A 482 -16.48 4.16 -4.66
C SER A 482 -17.31 4.10 -3.38
N SER A 483 -16.78 3.43 -2.36
CA SER A 483 -17.42 3.36 -1.04
C SER A 483 -16.41 3.73 0.03
N TRP A 484 -16.85 4.56 0.97
CA TRP A 484 -16.02 5.14 2.03
C TRP A 484 -16.71 5.00 3.37
N THR A 485 -15.94 4.77 4.42
CA THR A 485 -16.45 4.77 5.80
C THR A 485 -15.94 6.01 6.52
N ILE A 486 -16.87 6.81 7.01
CA ILE A 486 -16.60 7.89 7.94
C ILE A 486 -16.68 7.33 9.35
N TRP A 487 -15.61 7.44 10.11
CA TRP A 487 -15.57 7.21 11.55
C TRP A 487 -15.74 8.51 12.32
N LEU A 488 -16.53 8.49 13.38
CA LEU A 488 -16.91 9.69 14.16
C LEU A 488 -16.48 9.58 15.63
N SER A 489 -15.83 10.63 16.12
CA SER A 489 -15.58 10.81 17.55
C SER A 489 -16.87 11.10 18.33
N ASP A 490 -16.87 10.83 19.64
CA ASP A 490 -18.02 11.14 20.51
C ASP A 490 -18.48 12.60 20.37
N SER A 491 -17.54 13.56 20.34
CA SER A 491 -17.89 14.99 20.29
C SER A 491 -18.58 15.41 19.00
N LEU A 492 -18.21 14.82 17.86
CA LEU A 492 -18.88 15.12 16.59
C LEU A 492 -20.22 14.39 16.52
N ARG A 493 -20.26 13.14 17.02
CA ARG A 493 -21.48 12.34 17.09
C ARG A 493 -22.56 13.03 17.92
N ASP A 494 -22.23 13.52 19.11
CA ASP A 494 -23.18 14.23 19.98
C ASP A 494 -23.71 15.50 19.31
N LYS A 495 -22.85 16.24 18.59
CA LYS A 495 -23.26 17.40 17.79
C LYS A 495 -24.25 17.00 16.70
N LEU A 496 -23.99 15.92 15.95
CA LEU A 496 -24.89 15.45 14.88
C LEU A 496 -26.21 14.90 15.43
N GLN A 497 -26.18 14.14 16.54
CA GLN A 497 -27.40 13.59 17.15
C GLN A 497 -28.34 14.67 17.72
N SER A 498 -27.81 15.82 18.11
CA SER A 498 -28.58 16.96 18.59
C SER A 498 -29.21 17.82 17.48
N ALA A 499 -28.83 17.59 16.22
CA ALA A 499 -29.49 18.22 15.08
C ALA A 499 -30.85 17.54 14.82
N GLN A 500 -31.91 18.33 14.62
CA GLN A 500 -33.29 17.82 14.55
C GLN A 500 -33.66 17.23 13.18
N ASP A 501 -33.09 17.77 12.10
CA ASP A 501 -33.22 17.28 10.75
C ASP A 501 -31.82 17.28 10.14
N LEU A 502 -31.39 16.16 9.57
CA LEU A 502 -30.13 16.09 8.83
C LEU A 502 -30.44 15.65 7.41
N VAL A 503 -30.07 16.49 6.45
CA VAL A 503 -30.19 16.20 5.02
C VAL A 503 -28.82 15.80 4.51
N VAL A 504 -28.75 14.60 3.94
CA VAL A 504 -27.57 14.13 3.22
C VAL A 504 -27.78 14.36 1.73
N SER A 505 -26.77 14.89 1.05
CA SER A 505 -26.75 14.94 -0.40
C SER A 505 -25.40 14.53 -0.96
N ILE A 506 -25.42 13.98 -2.17
CA ILE A 506 -24.23 13.70 -2.98
C ILE A 506 -24.37 14.46 -4.28
N ASP A 507 -23.40 15.33 -4.57
CA ASP A 507 -23.38 16.18 -5.77
C ASP A 507 -24.68 16.99 -5.92
N GLY A 508 -25.21 17.47 -4.80
CA GLY A 508 -26.46 18.23 -4.72
C GLY A 508 -27.75 17.41 -4.87
N LYS A 509 -27.65 16.08 -5.08
CA LYS A 509 -28.81 15.18 -5.09
C LYS A 509 -29.08 14.72 -3.67
N GLN A 510 -30.24 15.09 -3.13
CA GLN A 510 -30.66 14.65 -1.81
C GLN A 510 -30.87 13.13 -1.77
N LEU A 511 -30.27 12.50 -0.77
CA LEU A 511 -30.51 11.12 -0.39
C LEU A 511 -31.67 11.05 0.62
N PRO A 512 -32.22 9.86 0.90
CA PRO A 512 -33.19 9.70 1.98
C PRO A 512 -32.68 10.35 3.27
N ARG A 513 -33.58 10.99 4.03
CA ARG A 513 -33.23 11.64 5.30
C ARG A 513 -32.50 10.64 6.19
N VAL A 514 -31.32 11.03 6.66
CA VAL A 514 -30.58 10.29 7.68
C VAL A 514 -31.13 10.71 9.02
N SER A 515 -31.57 9.74 9.80
CA SER A 515 -32.12 9.97 11.12
C SER A 515 -30.99 10.19 12.13
N ALA A 516 -31.27 10.91 13.22
CA ALA A 516 -30.33 11.01 14.34
C ALA A 516 -29.91 9.63 14.89
N THR A 517 -30.74 8.60 14.70
CA THR A 517 -30.43 7.22 15.11
C THR A 517 -29.37 6.53 14.26
N ASP A 518 -29.14 6.98 13.02
CA ASP A 518 -28.07 6.44 12.18
C ASP A 518 -26.67 6.84 12.72
N PHE A 519 -26.60 7.99 13.39
CA PHE A 519 -25.41 8.46 14.09
C PHE A 519 -25.24 7.85 15.49
N VAL A 520 -26.02 6.83 15.87
CA VAL A 520 -25.73 6.04 17.08
C VAL A 520 -24.46 5.20 16.90
N ARG A 521 -24.19 4.79 15.66
CA ARG A 521 -22.99 4.02 15.28
C ARG A 521 -21.74 4.90 15.31
N GLU A 522 -20.58 4.28 15.50
CA GLU A 522 -19.29 5.00 15.44
C GLU A 522 -18.88 5.34 14.00
N SER A 523 -19.62 4.85 13.00
CA SER A 523 -19.32 5.06 11.60
C SER A 523 -20.57 5.12 10.71
N LEU A 524 -20.39 5.72 9.53
CA LEU A 524 -21.36 5.82 8.45
C LEU A 524 -20.67 5.54 7.12
N ASP A 525 -21.34 4.81 6.23
CA ASP A 525 -20.82 4.52 4.89
C ASP A 525 -21.36 5.54 3.87
N ILE A 526 -20.51 5.90 2.91
CA ILE A 526 -20.80 6.79 1.79
C ILE A 526 -20.50 6.03 0.50
N ASP A 527 -21.51 5.89 -0.34
CA ASP A 527 -21.35 5.37 -1.70
C ASP A 527 -21.42 6.52 -2.71
N LEU A 528 -20.36 6.70 -3.47
CA LEU A 528 -20.26 7.73 -4.51
C LEU A 528 -20.45 7.11 -5.89
N PRO A 529 -21.17 7.79 -6.80
CA PRO A 529 -21.37 7.28 -8.14
C PRO A 529 -20.05 7.25 -8.93
N PRO A 530 -19.97 6.47 -10.02
CA PRO A 530 -18.85 6.56 -10.95
C PRO A 530 -18.64 7.99 -11.47
N GLY A 531 -17.38 8.39 -11.57
CA GLY A 531 -16.98 9.72 -12.02
C GLY A 531 -15.49 9.99 -11.77
N LEU A 532 -14.93 10.91 -12.55
CA LEU A 532 -13.65 11.55 -12.23
C LEU A 532 -13.90 12.98 -11.76
N GLY A 533 -12.91 13.59 -11.13
CA GLY A 533 -13.02 14.93 -10.54
C GLY A 533 -13.61 14.88 -9.13
N GLY A 534 -14.27 15.96 -8.72
CA GLY A 534 -14.78 16.11 -7.36
C GLY A 534 -16.19 15.56 -7.17
N HIS A 535 -16.39 14.72 -6.17
CA HIS A 535 -17.69 14.42 -5.58
C HIS A 535 -17.84 15.14 -4.25
N LYS A 536 -19.01 15.69 -4.00
CA LYS A 536 -19.33 16.39 -2.76
C LYS A 536 -20.39 15.62 -1.99
N TRP A 537 -19.99 15.06 -0.85
CA TRP A 537 -20.93 14.60 0.16
C TRP A 537 -21.19 15.74 1.15
N ASN A 538 -22.44 16.13 1.30
CA ASN A 538 -22.86 17.21 2.17
C ASN A 538 -23.85 16.69 3.23
N LEU A 539 -23.62 17.11 4.46
CA LEU A 539 -24.53 16.94 5.58
C LEU A 539 -24.94 18.34 6.07
N SER A 540 -26.20 18.70 5.84
CA SER A 540 -26.77 19.98 6.29
C SER A 540 -27.89 19.77 7.31
N PRO A 541 -28.07 20.69 8.26
CA PRO A 541 -29.27 20.73 9.10
C PRO A 541 -30.54 21.08 8.32
#